data_AF-A0AA44YHB3-F1
#
_entry.id   AF-A0AA44YHB3-F1
#
_cell.length_a   1.000
_cell.length_b   1.000
_cell.length_c   1.000
_cell.angle_alpha   90.00
_cell.angle_beta   90.00
_cell.angle_gamma   90.00
#
_symmetry.space_group_name_H-M   'P 1'
#
loop_
_entity.id
_entity.type
_entity.pdbx_description
1 polymer ?
#
loop_
_entity_poly.entity_id
_entity_poly.type
_entity_poly.pdbx_seq_one_letter_code
_entity_poly.pdbx_strand_id
1 'polypeptide(L)'
;MTAIVKSNGIFKADVNTLPSAHAPLPVGAALFADFSGSRFVMKYAAGQVVRSASMKEVLSFTRASTATRVGLSGAIEYLVADEPAIEYHPITHKCLGLRTESVSNNRLAYSQAFTQAVSWTASGIVLTGNDVISPDGNVTATKLIEASDSTVTARTLEAITTLTATINQPYTFSIWAKANTGKVLQIAAQGAVATTQFANFDLGNGKIGKSSPQVLQATMEKFTNGWYRCAITITPISAVSPRFTLALTNSDSSASALPQYVPASPGSVWIWGAQAERRDGASSYIPTSGTEAQRAADICTTPTTADFVVASGGTVMMTCVHPHSIQSISGSYNALACAVVLDNSVAGDHLRLAYRQITNNNGQAQWATSDAAGVSQSLEIYSLSPVRDSEQSAIFSFDTTSLNLKLFDGFNWYSRSVTALPPVLNRLAIGRSYIGPENWFNGHIKEIVYWPTALSTEEMEKAISYL
;
A
#
# COMPACT_ATOMS: atom_id res chain seq x y z
N MET A 1 11.53 -44.94 4.96
CA MET A 1 12.52 -43.88 4.71
C MET A 1 11.75 -42.59 4.49
N THR A 2 11.80 -41.70 5.47
CA THR A 2 10.95 -40.51 5.60
C THR A 2 11.42 -39.43 4.62
N ALA A 3 10.49 -38.87 3.84
CA ALA A 3 10.76 -37.79 2.89
C ALA A 3 11.21 -36.54 3.64
N ILE A 4 12.46 -36.13 3.43
CA ILE A 4 13.00 -34.87 3.94
C ILE A 4 12.54 -33.78 2.98
N VAL A 5 11.57 -32.97 3.44
CA VAL A 5 11.20 -31.72 2.78
C VAL A 5 12.38 -30.75 2.92
N LYS A 6 13.02 -30.40 1.82
CA LYS A 6 14.03 -29.33 1.77
C LYS A 6 13.32 -28.02 1.44
N SER A 7 13.19 -27.15 2.44
CA SER A 7 12.88 -25.74 2.25
C SER A 7 14.16 -24.98 1.88
N ASN A 8 14.07 -24.14 0.84
CA ASN A 8 15.13 -23.24 0.39
C ASN A 8 15.02 -21.85 1.07
N GLY A 9 14.12 -21.70 2.05
CA GLY A 9 14.04 -20.52 2.88
C GLY A 9 15.17 -20.50 3.90
N ILE A 10 16.22 -19.73 3.63
CA ILE A 10 17.16 -19.34 4.69
C ILE A 10 16.46 -18.24 5.49
N PHE A 11 16.09 -18.54 6.74
CA PHE A 11 15.75 -17.51 7.72
C PHE A 11 16.98 -16.59 7.85
N LYS A 12 16.89 -15.35 7.36
CA LYS A 12 17.97 -14.36 7.40
C LYS A 12 17.57 -13.16 8.26
N ALA A 13 17.28 -13.40 9.53
CA ALA A 13 17.47 -12.39 10.55
C ALA A 13 18.55 -12.92 11.50
N ASP A 14 19.48 -12.07 11.92
CA ASP A 14 20.41 -12.41 13.00
C ASP A 14 19.59 -12.65 14.27
N VAL A 15 19.54 -13.90 14.74
CA VAL A 15 18.82 -14.27 15.97
C VAL A 15 19.33 -13.51 17.20
N ASN A 16 20.53 -12.93 17.16
CA ASN A 16 21.07 -12.08 18.22
C ASN A 16 20.56 -10.63 18.18
N THR A 17 19.87 -10.24 17.10
CA THR A 17 19.20 -8.94 16.95
C THR A 17 17.69 -9.01 17.22
N LEU A 18 17.18 -10.21 17.53
CA LEU A 18 15.86 -10.41 18.11
C LEU A 18 15.98 -10.28 19.64
N PRO A 19 15.35 -9.28 20.27
CA PRO A 19 15.08 -9.26 21.69
C PRO A 19 14.46 -10.57 22.13
N SER A 20 14.88 -11.00 23.31
CA SER A 20 14.45 -12.23 23.98
C SER A 20 12.97 -12.51 23.74
N ALA A 21 12.61 -13.79 23.57
CA ALA A 21 11.23 -14.27 23.62
C ALA A 21 10.52 -13.95 24.96
N HIS A 22 11.22 -13.29 25.90
CA HIS A 22 10.74 -12.78 27.16
C HIS A 22 10.64 -11.25 27.18
N ALA A 23 10.70 -10.58 26.03
CA ALA A 23 10.47 -9.14 25.92
C ALA A 23 9.18 -8.80 26.70
N PRO A 24 9.28 -7.89 27.69
CA PRO A 24 8.15 -7.60 28.54
C PRO A 24 7.07 -6.91 27.71
N LEU A 25 5.84 -7.40 27.83
CA LEU A 25 4.66 -6.65 27.44
C LEU A 25 4.72 -5.30 28.18
N PRO A 26 4.48 -4.16 27.52
CA PRO A 26 4.40 -2.88 28.23
C PRO A 26 3.47 -3.01 29.44
N VAL A 27 3.83 -2.38 30.55
CA VAL A 27 3.07 -2.53 31.80
C VAL A 27 1.61 -2.17 31.55
N GLY A 28 0.71 -3.10 31.92
CA GLY A 28 -0.73 -2.95 31.73
C GLY A 28 -1.26 -3.24 30.32
N ALA A 29 -0.41 -3.42 29.31
CA ALA A 29 -0.88 -3.73 27.96
C ALA A 29 -1.46 -5.14 27.88
N ALA A 30 -2.35 -5.35 26.92
CA ALA A 30 -2.91 -6.65 26.56
C ALA A 30 -2.47 -7.13 25.16
N LEU A 31 -2.06 -6.22 24.29
CA LEU A 31 -1.47 -6.53 22.99
C LEU A 31 -0.23 -5.66 22.76
N PHE A 32 0.83 -6.29 22.27
CA PHE A 32 2.00 -5.65 21.69
C PHE A 32 2.29 -6.36 20.35
N ALA A 33 2.08 -5.66 19.24
CA ALA A 33 2.28 -6.18 17.90
C ALA A 33 3.26 -5.30 17.15
N ASP A 34 4.54 -5.66 17.19
CA ASP A 34 5.63 -5.05 16.43
C ASP A 34 5.87 -5.85 15.15
N PHE A 35 5.25 -5.39 14.06
CA PHE A 35 5.39 -5.96 12.73
C PHE A 35 6.79 -5.72 12.18
N SER A 36 7.45 -4.64 12.58
CA SER A 36 8.76 -4.26 12.07
C SER A 36 9.89 -5.12 12.64
N GLY A 37 9.82 -5.42 13.94
CA GLY A 37 10.76 -6.28 14.68
C GLY A 37 10.31 -7.73 14.82
N SER A 38 9.18 -8.12 14.21
CA SER A 38 8.60 -9.47 14.26
C SER A 38 8.39 -9.96 15.69
N ARG A 39 7.67 -9.19 16.51
CA ARG A 39 7.38 -9.52 17.90
C ARG A 39 5.92 -9.29 18.22
N PHE A 40 5.27 -10.35 18.68
CA PHE A 40 3.85 -10.36 18.97
C PHE A 40 3.64 -10.95 20.34
N VAL A 41 3.03 -10.17 21.24
CA VAL A 41 2.69 -10.58 22.59
C VAL A 41 1.23 -10.23 22.83
N MET A 42 0.45 -11.22 23.29
CA MET A 42 -0.95 -11.01 23.66
C MET A 42 -1.23 -11.66 24.99
N LYS A 43 -1.84 -10.89 25.89
CA LYS A 43 -2.38 -11.34 27.17
C LYS A 43 -3.89 -11.47 27.04
N TYR A 44 -4.39 -12.69 27.23
CA TYR A 44 -5.82 -13.00 27.25
C TYR A 44 -6.43 -12.61 28.60
N ALA A 45 -7.74 -12.39 28.64
CA ALA A 45 -8.48 -12.10 29.87
C ALA A 45 -8.27 -13.18 30.96
N ALA A 46 -8.13 -14.44 30.56
CA ALA A 46 -7.81 -15.56 31.45
C ALA A 46 -6.38 -15.53 32.05
N GLY A 47 -5.58 -14.50 31.74
CA GLY A 47 -4.22 -14.32 32.25
C GLY A 47 -3.13 -15.03 31.45
N GLN A 48 -3.49 -15.90 30.51
CA GLN A 48 -2.55 -16.53 29.58
C GLN A 48 -1.85 -15.47 28.73
N VAL A 49 -0.53 -15.60 28.57
CA VAL A 49 0.25 -14.73 27.69
C VAL A 49 0.88 -15.57 26.58
N VAL A 50 0.53 -15.26 25.33
CA VAL A 50 1.14 -15.85 24.13
C VAL A 50 2.21 -14.89 23.62
N ARG A 51 3.38 -15.43 23.27
CA ARG A 51 4.51 -14.70 22.70
C ARG A 51 4.97 -15.44 21.46
N SER A 52 5.13 -14.72 20.35
CA SER A 52 5.58 -15.30 19.10
C SER A 52 6.33 -14.30 18.24
N ALA A 53 7.19 -14.82 17.36
CA ALA A 53 7.74 -14.07 16.25
C ALA A 53 6.83 -14.10 15.00
N SER A 54 5.82 -14.97 15.00
CA SER A 54 4.83 -15.10 13.95
C SER A 54 3.55 -14.38 14.35
N MET A 55 3.14 -13.38 13.55
CA MET A 55 1.89 -12.68 13.84
C MET A 55 0.67 -13.60 13.79
N LYS A 56 0.69 -14.68 13.01
CA LYS A 56 -0.45 -15.59 12.86
C LYS A 56 -0.73 -16.44 14.11
N GLU A 57 0.22 -16.51 15.04
CA GLU A 57 0.03 -17.19 16.34
C GLU A 57 -0.62 -16.27 17.38
N VAL A 58 -0.70 -14.96 17.09
CA VAL A 58 -1.18 -13.93 18.02
C VAL A 58 -2.39 -13.18 17.46
N LEU A 59 -2.38 -12.85 16.18
CA LEU A 59 -3.41 -12.15 15.43
C LEU A 59 -4.07 -13.09 14.41
N SER A 60 -5.30 -12.76 14.02
CA SER A 60 -6.00 -13.41 12.92
C SER A 60 -5.71 -12.66 11.63
N PHE A 61 -5.22 -13.37 10.61
CA PHE A 61 -4.99 -12.83 9.27
C PHE A 61 -5.61 -13.72 8.21
N THR A 62 -6.38 -13.14 7.28
CA THR A 62 -6.92 -13.86 6.12
C THR A 62 -6.75 -13.08 4.82
N ARG A 63 -6.45 -13.81 3.75
CA ARG A 63 -6.49 -13.36 2.35
C ARG A 63 -6.71 -14.56 1.45
N ALA A 64 -7.85 -14.59 0.77
CA ALA A 64 -8.28 -15.70 -0.10
C ALA A 64 -7.59 -15.72 -1.49
N SER A 65 -6.34 -15.27 -1.59
CA SER A 65 -5.54 -15.29 -2.83
C SER A 65 -4.05 -15.23 -2.52
N THR A 66 -3.23 -15.56 -3.51
CA THR A 66 -1.81 -15.17 -3.50
C THR A 66 -1.68 -13.64 -3.53
N ALA A 67 -0.52 -13.13 -3.12
CA ALA A 67 -0.13 -11.73 -3.26
C ALA A 67 1.37 -11.62 -3.53
N THR A 68 1.89 -10.40 -3.64
CA THR A 68 3.33 -10.15 -3.60
C THR A 68 3.69 -9.17 -2.50
N ARG A 69 4.97 -9.12 -2.16
CA ARG A 69 5.60 -8.06 -1.35
C ARG A 69 7.00 -7.76 -1.88
N VAL A 70 7.57 -6.63 -1.49
CA VAL A 70 9.01 -6.40 -1.46
C VAL A 70 9.55 -7.11 -0.21
N GLY A 71 10.35 -8.14 -0.44
CA GLY A 71 10.98 -8.92 0.62
C GLY A 71 12.23 -8.25 1.19
N LEU A 72 12.86 -8.93 2.16
CA LEU A 72 14.06 -8.45 2.85
C LEU A 72 15.23 -8.13 1.90
N SER A 73 15.29 -8.80 0.76
CA SER A 73 16.32 -8.57 -0.26
C SER A 73 16.07 -7.34 -1.16
N GLY A 74 14.93 -6.67 -0.99
CA GLY A 74 14.47 -5.60 -1.89
C GLY A 74 13.89 -6.10 -3.21
N ALA A 75 13.78 -7.42 -3.41
CA ALA A 75 13.14 -8.04 -4.57
C ALA A 75 11.64 -8.32 -4.31
N ILE A 76 10.89 -8.49 -5.40
CA ILE A 76 9.49 -8.92 -5.33
C ILE A 76 9.42 -10.41 -4.98
N GLU A 77 8.69 -10.75 -3.92
CA GLU A 77 8.43 -12.10 -3.45
C GLU A 77 6.93 -12.42 -3.57
N TYR A 78 6.60 -13.68 -3.84
CA TYR A 78 5.23 -14.18 -3.90
C TYR A 78 4.82 -14.78 -2.56
N LEU A 79 3.62 -14.43 -2.11
CA LEU A 79 3.00 -14.88 -0.87
C LEU A 79 1.86 -15.82 -1.18
N VAL A 80 1.73 -16.90 -0.41
CA VAL A 80 0.58 -17.80 -0.52
C VAL A 80 -0.67 -17.17 0.12
N ALA A 81 -1.81 -17.86 0.01
CA ALA A 81 -3.03 -17.46 0.73
C ALA A 81 -2.78 -17.40 2.24
N ASP A 82 -3.44 -16.44 2.90
CA ASP A 82 -3.34 -16.18 4.35
C ASP A 82 -1.92 -15.89 4.88
N GLU A 83 -0.96 -15.55 4.00
CA GLU A 83 0.37 -15.10 4.39
C GLU A 83 0.42 -13.57 4.46
N PRO A 84 0.69 -12.96 5.63
CA PRO A 84 0.72 -11.51 5.77
C PRO A 84 1.91 -10.88 5.03
N ALA A 85 1.68 -9.69 4.46
CA ALA A 85 2.69 -8.93 3.75
C ALA A 85 3.46 -8.01 4.71
N ILE A 86 4.53 -8.53 5.31
CA ILE A 86 5.55 -7.70 5.99
C ILE A 86 6.46 -7.13 4.91
N GLU A 87 6.36 -5.84 4.65
CA GLU A 87 7.03 -5.17 3.53
C GLU A 87 8.38 -4.57 3.95
N TYR A 88 9.34 -4.56 3.04
CA TYR A 88 10.64 -3.92 3.22
C TYR A 88 10.85 -2.84 2.16
N HIS A 89 11.58 -1.79 2.51
CA HIS A 89 11.94 -0.75 1.55
C HIS A 89 12.91 -1.34 0.50
N PRO A 90 12.65 -1.17 -0.81
CA PRO A 90 13.40 -1.88 -1.85
C PRO A 90 14.89 -1.50 -1.92
N ILE A 91 15.27 -0.28 -1.52
CA ILE A 91 16.68 0.15 -1.47
C ILE A 91 17.35 -0.01 -0.10
N THR A 92 16.71 0.47 0.98
CA THR A 92 17.31 0.49 2.31
C THR A 92 17.16 -0.83 3.05
N HIS A 93 16.30 -1.73 2.55
CA HIS A 93 15.94 -3.02 3.16
C HIS A 93 15.40 -2.90 4.59
N LYS A 94 15.02 -1.68 5.01
CA LYS A 94 14.37 -1.46 6.30
C LYS A 94 12.96 -2.04 6.25
N CYS A 95 12.56 -2.75 7.31
CA CYS A 95 11.19 -3.20 7.46
C CYS A 95 10.25 -1.99 7.59
N LEU A 96 9.25 -1.94 6.73
CA LEU A 96 8.20 -0.90 6.74
C LEU A 96 7.02 -1.31 7.63
N GLY A 97 6.84 -2.63 7.86
CA GLY A 97 5.77 -3.19 8.68
C GLY A 97 4.72 -3.94 7.86
N LEU A 98 3.57 -4.22 8.47
CA LEU A 98 2.45 -4.90 7.82
C LEU A 98 1.79 -3.98 6.80
N ARG A 99 1.76 -4.40 5.54
CA ARG A 99 0.89 -3.81 4.52
C ARG A 99 -0.45 -4.52 4.51
N THR A 100 -1.52 -3.72 4.51
CA THR A 100 -2.89 -4.18 4.30
C THR A 100 -3.46 -3.44 3.11
N GLU A 101 -4.11 -4.15 2.21
CA GLU A 101 -4.75 -3.52 1.07
C GLU A 101 -6.14 -4.10 0.80
N SER A 102 -6.97 -3.29 0.16
CA SER A 102 -8.24 -3.71 -0.40
C SER A 102 -8.06 -4.74 -1.52
N VAL A 103 -9.18 -5.31 -1.96
CA VAL A 103 -9.23 -6.10 -3.19
C VAL A 103 -8.75 -5.27 -4.37
N SER A 104 -7.93 -5.87 -5.24
CA SER A 104 -7.57 -5.24 -6.52
C SER A 104 -7.45 -6.27 -7.64
N ASN A 105 -7.48 -5.78 -8.88
CA ASN A 105 -7.45 -6.60 -10.08
C ASN A 105 -6.44 -6.03 -11.08
N ASN A 106 -5.60 -6.89 -11.63
CA ASN A 106 -4.82 -6.54 -12.82
C ASN A 106 -5.64 -6.82 -14.07
N ARG A 107 -5.98 -5.76 -14.80
CA ARG A 107 -6.85 -5.77 -15.99
C ARG A 107 -6.13 -6.11 -17.29
N LEU A 108 -4.94 -6.71 -17.18
CA LEU A 108 -4.13 -7.19 -18.30
C LEU A 108 -4.08 -8.72 -18.25
N ALA A 109 -4.36 -9.38 -19.37
CA ALA A 109 -4.26 -10.84 -19.43
C ALA A 109 -2.80 -11.35 -19.35
N TYR A 110 -1.84 -10.54 -19.78
CA TYR A 110 -0.41 -10.86 -19.70
C TYR A 110 0.37 -9.67 -19.16
N SER A 111 0.90 -9.78 -17.94
CA SER A 111 1.66 -8.71 -17.28
C SER A 111 3.18 -8.80 -17.48
N GLN A 112 3.69 -9.93 -17.96
CA GLN A 112 5.13 -10.15 -18.21
C GLN A 112 5.43 -10.61 -19.64
N ALA A 113 4.48 -11.27 -20.30
CA ALA A 113 4.63 -11.76 -21.68
C ALA A 113 4.20 -10.69 -22.70
N PHE A 114 5.05 -9.69 -22.93
CA PHE A 114 4.75 -8.52 -23.77
C PHE A 114 4.65 -8.82 -25.27
N THR A 115 5.04 -10.02 -25.72
CA THR A 115 4.93 -10.45 -27.12
C THR A 115 3.54 -11.01 -27.47
N GLN A 116 2.64 -11.13 -26.49
CA GLN A 116 1.29 -11.68 -26.69
C GLN A 116 0.37 -10.62 -27.29
N ALA A 117 0.07 -10.76 -28.58
CA ALA A 117 -0.73 -9.79 -29.35
C ALA A 117 -2.16 -9.57 -28.80
N VAL A 118 -2.70 -10.53 -28.04
CA VAL A 118 -4.00 -10.39 -27.37
C VAL A 118 -4.00 -9.35 -26.25
N SER A 119 -2.83 -9.02 -25.69
CA SER A 119 -2.67 -8.02 -24.62
C SER A 119 -1.85 -6.81 -25.04
N TRP A 120 -1.08 -6.91 -26.13
CA TRP A 120 -0.05 -5.94 -26.45
C TRP A 120 0.03 -5.67 -27.95
N THR A 121 -0.10 -4.40 -28.35
CA THR A 121 0.05 -3.96 -29.73
C THR A 121 1.34 -3.18 -29.91
N ALA A 122 2.27 -3.74 -30.68
CA ALA A 122 3.57 -3.14 -30.97
C ALA A 122 3.53 -2.30 -32.26
N SER A 123 4.21 -1.15 -32.27
CA SER A 123 4.43 -0.33 -33.47
C SER A 123 5.83 0.29 -33.46
N GLY A 124 6.59 0.08 -34.53
CA GLY A 124 7.93 0.64 -34.69
C GLY A 124 8.96 0.12 -33.67
N ILE A 125 8.71 -1.03 -33.04
CA ILE A 125 9.56 -1.62 -32.00
C ILE A 125 9.78 -3.12 -32.23
N VAL A 126 10.79 -3.67 -31.55
CA VAL A 126 11.06 -5.10 -31.43
C VAL A 126 11.11 -5.47 -29.94
N LEU A 127 10.62 -6.66 -29.60
CA LEU A 127 10.56 -7.17 -28.23
C LEU A 127 11.41 -8.43 -28.09
N THR A 128 12.27 -8.47 -27.08
CA THR A 128 13.02 -9.68 -26.69
C THR A 128 12.67 -10.05 -25.25
N GLY A 129 11.89 -11.11 -25.06
CA GLY A 129 11.52 -11.61 -23.73
C GLY A 129 12.69 -12.29 -23.00
N ASN A 130 12.59 -12.41 -21.67
CA ASN A 130 13.53 -13.15 -20.82
C ASN A 130 15.01 -12.72 -20.99
N ASP A 131 15.25 -11.41 -21.07
CA ASP A 131 16.58 -10.87 -21.42
C ASP A 131 17.47 -10.60 -20.20
N VAL A 132 16.89 -10.12 -19.09
CA VAL A 132 17.66 -9.77 -17.87
C VAL A 132 16.88 -10.12 -16.60
N ILE A 133 17.59 -10.15 -15.47
CA ILE A 133 17.00 -10.33 -14.13
C ILE A 133 15.98 -9.21 -13.85
N SER A 134 14.73 -9.61 -13.66
CA SER A 134 13.59 -8.78 -13.28
C SER A 134 13.59 -8.46 -11.77
N PRO A 135 12.73 -7.54 -11.31
CA PRO A 135 12.60 -7.16 -9.90
C PRO A 135 12.26 -8.31 -8.94
N ASP A 136 11.72 -9.42 -9.42
CA ASP A 136 11.47 -10.64 -8.63
C ASP A 136 12.67 -11.59 -8.54
N GLY A 137 13.81 -11.22 -9.15
CA GLY A 137 15.04 -12.02 -9.15
C GLY A 137 15.14 -13.08 -10.25
N ASN A 138 14.11 -13.27 -11.07
CA ASN A 138 14.11 -14.23 -12.18
C ASN A 138 14.58 -13.58 -13.49
N VAL A 139 14.97 -14.36 -14.50
CA VAL A 139 15.31 -13.80 -15.83
C VAL A 139 14.05 -13.74 -16.71
N THR A 140 13.17 -12.77 -16.46
CA THR A 140 11.87 -12.66 -17.16
C THR A 140 11.58 -11.26 -17.74
N ALA A 141 12.47 -10.29 -17.54
CA ALA A 141 12.30 -8.96 -18.10
C ALA A 141 12.34 -8.97 -19.64
N THR A 142 11.51 -8.15 -20.27
CA THR A 142 11.51 -7.97 -21.72
C THR A 142 12.31 -6.73 -22.10
N LYS A 143 13.18 -6.85 -23.09
CA LYS A 143 13.84 -5.71 -23.73
C LYS A 143 12.91 -5.13 -24.80
N LEU A 144 12.57 -3.86 -24.66
CA LEU A 144 11.79 -3.05 -25.60
C LEU A 144 12.77 -2.23 -26.46
N ILE A 145 12.82 -2.49 -27.75
CA ILE A 145 13.85 -1.99 -28.67
C ILE A 145 13.21 -1.16 -29.77
N GLU A 146 13.79 -0.02 -30.12
CA GLU A 146 13.40 0.71 -31.32
C GLU A 146 13.67 -0.15 -32.57
N ALA A 147 12.72 -0.20 -33.50
CA ALA A 147 12.98 -0.87 -34.77
C ALA A 147 14.03 -0.09 -35.60
N SER A 148 14.93 -0.82 -36.25
CA SER A 148 15.90 -0.27 -37.19
C SER A 148 15.23 0.05 -38.52
N ASP A 149 14.53 1.19 -38.59
CA ASP A 149 13.88 1.67 -39.79
C ASP A 149 14.11 3.18 -40.01
N SER A 150 13.76 3.67 -41.20
CA SER A 150 13.87 5.08 -41.60
C SER A 150 12.54 5.84 -41.53
N THR A 151 11.53 5.29 -40.85
CA THR A 151 10.18 5.87 -40.81
C THR A 151 10.02 6.81 -39.63
N VAL A 152 9.50 8.02 -39.88
CA VAL A 152 9.08 8.93 -38.81
C VAL A 152 7.80 8.37 -38.18
N THR A 153 7.95 7.62 -37.09
CA THR A 153 6.82 7.00 -36.39
C THR A 153 7.06 7.00 -34.88
N ALA A 154 5.98 6.80 -34.13
CA ALA A 154 6.06 6.59 -32.70
C ALA A 154 6.51 5.14 -32.42
N ARG A 155 7.30 4.97 -31.37
CA ARG A 155 7.91 3.69 -30.97
C ARG A 155 7.15 3.16 -29.76
N THR A 156 6.07 2.41 -29.99
CA THR A 156 5.04 2.17 -28.98
C THR A 156 4.72 0.69 -28.72
N LEU A 157 4.36 0.41 -27.47
CA LEU A 157 3.74 -0.82 -27.03
C LEU A 157 2.47 -0.48 -26.25
N GLU A 158 1.31 -0.67 -26.87
CA GLU A 158 0.01 -0.40 -26.28
C GLU A 158 -0.52 -1.61 -25.52
N ALA A 159 -0.94 -1.39 -24.27
CA ALA A 159 -1.63 -2.37 -23.45
C ALA A 159 -3.13 -2.40 -23.78
N ILE A 160 -3.64 -3.59 -24.04
CA ILE A 160 -5.07 -3.84 -24.26
C ILE A 160 -5.70 -4.19 -22.90
N THR A 161 -6.57 -3.31 -22.40
CA THR A 161 -7.34 -3.54 -21.17
C THR A 161 -8.74 -4.07 -21.51
N THR A 162 -9.20 -5.10 -20.81
CA THR A 162 -10.46 -5.78 -21.18
C THR A 162 -11.71 -5.13 -20.58
N LEU A 163 -11.53 -4.18 -19.65
CA LEU A 163 -12.62 -3.59 -18.89
C LEU A 163 -12.70 -2.07 -19.05
N THR A 164 -13.86 -1.60 -19.49
CA THR A 164 -14.24 -0.18 -19.64
C THR A 164 -13.90 0.64 -18.39
N ALA A 165 -13.40 1.87 -18.50
CA ALA A 165 -13.27 2.74 -17.33
C ALA A 165 -14.64 3.24 -16.82
N THR A 166 -14.74 3.57 -15.54
CA THR A 166 -15.90 4.29 -15.00
C THR A 166 -15.56 5.78 -14.91
N ILE A 167 -16.46 6.64 -15.40
CA ILE A 167 -16.26 8.10 -15.38
C ILE A 167 -16.00 8.56 -13.93
N ASN A 168 -15.03 9.47 -13.77
CA ASN A 168 -14.58 10.03 -12.50
C ASN A 168 -14.02 9.01 -11.48
N GLN A 169 -13.77 7.76 -11.87
CA GLN A 169 -13.14 6.74 -11.03
C GLN A 169 -11.70 6.51 -11.49
N PRO A 170 -10.68 6.70 -10.63
CA PRO A 170 -9.30 6.68 -11.04
C PRO A 170 -8.88 5.32 -11.61
N TYR A 171 -7.96 5.39 -12.57
CA TYR A 171 -7.40 4.21 -13.23
C TYR A 171 -5.89 4.37 -13.27
N THR A 172 -5.18 3.45 -12.64
CA THR A 172 -3.72 3.42 -12.59
C THR A 172 -3.16 2.38 -13.53
N PHE A 173 -2.09 2.75 -14.23
CA PHE A 173 -1.21 1.81 -14.91
C PHE A 173 0.19 1.91 -14.30
N SER A 174 0.79 0.77 -13.97
CA SER A 174 2.15 0.67 -13.46
C SER A 174 2.95 -0.37 -14.21
N ILE A 175 4.26 -0.18 -14.28
CA ILE A 175 5.22 -1.12 -14.87
C ILE A 175 6.60 -0.89 -14.26
N TRP A 176 7.40 -1.96 -14.13
CA TRP A 176 8.82 -1.80 -13.85
C TRP A 176 9.58 -1.53 -15.14
N ALA A 177 10.47 -0.55 -15.09
CA ALA A 177 11.34 -0.20 -16.20
C ALA A 177 12.79 0.04 -15.73
N LYS A 178 13.75 -0.27 -16.59
CA LYS A 178 15.18 -0.05 -16.34
C LYS A 178 15.86 0.47 -17.60
N ALA A 179 16.68 1.51 -17.44
CA ALA A 179 17.45 2.07 -18.54
C ALA A 179 18.38 1.03 -19.16
N ASN A 180 18.54 1.07 -20.48
CA ASN A 180 19.59 0.36 -21.21
C ASN A 180 20.34 1.39 -22.08
N THR A 181 20.37 1.20 -23.41
CA THR A 181 20.88 2.21 -24.34
C THR A 181 19.96 3.43 -24.43
N GLY A 182 18.66 3.22 -24.20
CA GLY A 182 17.67 4.27 -23.97
C GLY A 182 17.48 4.57 -22.48
N LYS A 183 17.18 5.84 -22.17
CA LYS A 183 17.12 6.33 -20.78
C LYS A 183 15.72 6.77 -20.33
N VAL A 184 14.78 6.92 -21.24
CA VAL A 184 13.45 7.47 -20.92
C VAL A 184 12.37 6.53 -21.44
N LEU A 185 11.42 6.20 -20.57
CA LEU A 185 10.18 5.52 -20.91
C LEU A 185 9.03 6.49 -20.68
N GLN A 186 8.19 6.70 -21.68
CA GLN A 186 6.92 7.41 -21.50
C GLN A 186 5.80 6.41 -21.25
N ILE A 187 4.94 6.71 -20.28
CA ILE A 187 3.63 6.07 -20.16
C ILE A 187 2.60 7.10 -20.58
N ALA A 188 1.83 6.79 -21.62
CA ALA A 188 0.72 7.60 -22.11
C ALA A 188 -0.62 6.90 -21.88
N ALA A 189 -1.69 7.67 -21.80
CA ALA A 189 -3.06 7.19 -21.70
C ALA A 189 -3.94 7.89 -22.74
N GLN A 190 -4.75 7.12 -23.45
CA GLN A 190 -5.69 7.58 -24.48
C GLN A 190 -7.06 6.90 -24.31
N GLY A 191 -8.05 7.33 -25.09
CA GLY A 191 -9.40 6.75 -25.11
C GLY A 191 -10.30 7.29 -24.00
N ALA A 192 -10.03 6.91 -22.76
CA ALA A 192 -10.84 7.30 -21.60
C ALA A 192 -10.62 8.75 -21.12
N VAL A 193 -9.74 9.49 -21.77
CA VAL A 193 -9.32 10.87 -21.44
C VAL A 193 -9.55 11.80 -22.63
N ALA A 194 -9.75 13.10 -22.39
CA ALA A 194 -10.07 14.08 -23.45
C ALA A 194 -8.96 14.23 -24.50
N THR A 195 -7.72 14.27 -24.04
CA THR A 195 -6.50 14.35 -24.85
C THR A 195 -5.47 13.38 -24.29
N THR A 196 -4.48 12.98 -25.09
CA THR A 196 -3.42 12.09 -24.65
C THR A 196 -2.73 12.65 -23.39
N GLN A 197 -2.86 11.93 -22.28
CA GLN A 197 -2.16 12.23 -21.04
C GLN A 197 -0.88 11.41 -20.99
N PHE A 198 0.22 11.94 -20.46
CA PHE A 198 1.45 11.17 -20.37
C PHE A 198 2.35 11.64 -19.22
N ALA A 199 3.30 10.80 -18.85
CA ALA A 199 4.47 11.19 -18.06
C ALA A 199 5.72 10.51 -18.63
N ASN A 200 6.80 11.28 -18.74
CA ASN A 200 8.13 10.77 -19.09
C ASN A 200 8.88 10.37 -17.83
N PHE A 201 9.35 9.12 -17.76
CA PHE A 201 10.17 8.61 -16.66
C PHE A 201 11.62 8.53 -17.14
N ASP A 202 12.47 9.42 -16.61
CA ASP A 202 13.91 9.43 -16.86
C ASP A 202 14.57 8.39 -15.95
N LEU A 203 14.69 7.17 -16.50
CA LEU A 203 15.28 5.99 -15.86
C LEU A 203 16.79 6.15 -15.64
N GLY A 204 17.45 7.01 -16.42
CA GLY A 204 18.89 7.26 -16.30
C GLY A 204 19.23 8.14 -15.10
N ASN A 205 18.44 9.19 -14.87
CA ASN A 205 18.64 10.12 -13.75
C ASN A 205 17.73 9.83 -12.54
N GLY A 206 16.74 8.95 -12.68
CA GLY A 206 15.82 8.60 -11.60
C GLY A 206 14.83 9.71 -11.25
N LYS A 207 14.26 10.38 -12.25
CA LYS A 207 13.30 11.48 -12.06
C LYS A 207 12.14 11.41 -13.05
N ILE A 208 11.02 12.01 -12.67
CA ILE A 208 9.90 12.23 -13.60
C ILE A 208 10.20 13.51 -14.40
N GLY A 209 10.20 13.39 -15.72
CA GLY A 209 10.35 14.50 -16.67
C GLY A 209 9.04 15.20 -16.95
N LYS A 210 8.83 15.61 -18.21
CA LYS A 210 7.58 16.27 -18.62
C LYS A 210 6.38 15.34 -18.39
N SER A 211 5.32 15.88 -17.80
CA SER A 211 4.04 15.20 -17.58
C SER A 211 2.88 16.13 -17.94
N SER A 212 1.77 15.55 -18.39
CA SER A 212 0.56 16.31 -18.71
C SER A 212 -0.14 16.79 -17.43
N PRO A 213 -0.74 17.99 -17.43
CA PRO A 213 -1.39 18.56 -16.25
C PRO A 213 -2.64 17.80 -15.77
N GLN A 214 -3.26 16.96 -16.61
CA GLN A 214 -4.44 16.16 -16.23
C GLN A 214 -4.09 14.70 -15.88
N VAL A 215 -2.80 14.35 -15.83
CA VAL A 215 -2.37 13.14 -15.11
C VAL A 215 -2.60 13.40 -13.63
N LEU A 216 -3.49 12.61 -13.03
CA LEU A 216 -3.87 12.75 -11.62
C LEU A 216 -2.67 12.53 -10.70
N GLN A 217 -1.82 11.57 -11.05
CA GLN A 217 -0.59 11.28 -10.34
C GLN A 217 0.40 10.55 -11.24
N ALA A 218 1.69 10.87 -11.11
CA ALA A 218 2.78 10.06 -11.63
C ALA A 218 3.73 9.69 -10.49
N THR A 219 4.11 8.41 -10.39
CA THR A 219 5.06 7.92 -9.37
C THR A 219 6.19 7.13 -10.01
N MET A 220 7.35 7.19 -9.36
CA MET A 220 8.56 6.50 -9.79
C MET A 220 9.32 6.03 -8.56
N GLU A 221 9.16 4.75 -8.22
CA GLU A 221 9.81 4.15 -7.05
C GLU A 221 11.07 3.42 -7.49
N LYS A 222 12.20 3.68 -6.81
CA LYS A 222 13.48 3.03 -7.13
C LYS A 222 13.55 1.64 -6.49
N PHE A 223 13.98 0.67 -7.29
CA PHE A 223 14.27 -0.71 -6.87
C PHE A 223 15.75 -1.04 -7.02
N THR A 224 16.16 -2.17 -6.44
CA THR A 224 17.52 -2.69 -6.61
C THR A 224 17.85 -2.92 -8.09
N ASN A 225 19.15 -2.99 -8.40
CA ASN A 225 19.63 -3.27 -9.76
C ASN A 225 19.17 -2.27 -10.84
N GLY A 226 18.81 -1.04 -10.46
CA GLY A 226 18.48 0.04 -11.40
C GLY A 226 17.06 -0.02 -11.98
N TRP A 227 16.20 -0.88 -11.42
CA TRP A 227 14.79 -0.89 -11.75
C TRP A 227 14.05 0.28 -11.12
N TYR A 228 13.00 0.74 -11.79
CA TYR A 228 12.03 1.69 -11.24
C TYR A 228 10.63 1.17 -11.49
N ARG A 229 9.75 1.22 -10.49
CA ARG A 229 8.31 1.05 -10.70
C ARG A 229 7.72 2.39 -11.09
N CYS A 230 7.38 2.55 -12.36
CA CYS A 230 6.77 3.75 -12.90
C CYS A 230 5.25 3.57 -12.96
N ALA A 231 4.48 4.58 -12.57
CA ALA A 231 3.04 4.54 -12.70
C ALA A 231 2.43 5.90 -13.05
N ILE A 232 1.33 5.87 -13.78
CA ILE A 232 0.43 7.03 -13.95
C ILE A 232 -0.98 6.65 -13.50
N THR A 233 -1.66 7.60 -12.88
CA THR A 233 -3.09 7.53 -12.57
C THR A 233 -3.81 8.59 -13.40
N ILE A 234 -4.89 8.21 -14.04
CA ILE A 234 -5.78 9.12 -14.79
C ILE A 234 -7.17 9.17 -14.15
N THR A 235 -7.90 10.23 -14.46
CA THR A 235 -9.35 10.33 -14.18
C THR A 235 -10.10 10.19 -15.50
N PRO A 236 -10.76 9.04 -15.75
CA PRO A 236 -11.57 8.83 -16.93
C PRO A 236 -12.72 9.84 -17.05
N ILE A 237 -12.92 10.38 -18.24
CA ILE A 237 -14.04 11.28 -18.57
C ILE A 237 -15.12 10.60 -19.44
N SER A 238 -14.85 9.38 -19.88
CA SER A 238 -15.76 8.58 -20.71
C SER A 238 -15.72 7.11 -20.30
N ALA A 239 -16.83 6.41 -20.52
CA ALA A 239 -16.97 4.99 -20.23
C ALA A 239 -16.41 4.14 -21.39
N VAL A 240 -15.09 4.18 -21.60
CA VAL A 240 -14.37 3.31 -22.54
C VAL A 240 -13.12 2.73 -21.90
N SER A 241 -12.55 1.64 -22.45
CA SER A 241 -11.28 1.09 -21.97
C SER A 241 -10.15 2.11 -22.15
N PRO A 242 -9.36 2.41 -21.10
CA PRO A 242 -8.19 3.26 -21.25
C PRO A 242 -7.11 2.51 -22.04
N ARG A 243 -6.51 3.21 -23.00
CA ARG A 243 -5.40 2.71 -23.81
C ARG A 243 -4.10 3.23 -23.21
N PHE A 244 -3.48 2.40 -22.37
CA PHE A 244 -2.17 2.73 -21.80
C PHE A 244 -1.08 2.33 -22.79
N THR A 245 -0.22 3.27 -23.16
CA THR A 245 0.82 3.07 -24.17
C THR A 245 2.18 3.36 -23.59
N LEU A 246 3.07 2.38 -23.64
CA LEU A 246 4.49 2.60 -23.42
C LEU A 246 5.09 3.19 -24.70
N ALA A 247 5.88 4.25 -24.58
CA ALA A 247 6.57 4.84 -25.72
C ALA A 247 8.03 5.14 -25.40
N LEU A 248 8.91 4.90 -26.37
CA LEU A 248 10.27 5.41 -26.34
C LEU A 248 10.28 6.85 -26.86
N THR A 249 11.15 7.69 -26.30
CA THR A 249 11.18 9.14 -26.57
C THR A 249 12.51 9.62 -27.13
N ASN A 250 13.28 8.73 -27.77
CA ASN A 250 14.66 8.99 -28.16
C ASN A 250 15.54 9.45 -26.96
N SER A 251 15.24 8.92 -25.76
CA SER A 251 15.83 9.34 -24.48
C SER A 251 15.63 10.81 -24.09
N ASP A 252 14.66 11.51 -24.69
CA ASP A 252 14.30 12.88 -24.30
C ASP A 252 13.21 12.87 -23.21
N SER A 253 13.58 13.32 -22.01
CA SER A 253 12.68 13.46 -20.87
C SER A 253 11.70 14.65 -20.99
N SER A 254 11.93 15.55 -21.95
CA SER A 254 11.10 16.73 -22.24
C SER A 254 10.14 16.52 -23.43
N ALA A 255 10.20 15.34 -24.07
CA ALA A 255 9.38 15.01 -25.22
C ALA A 255 7.88 15.15 -24.93
N SER A 256 7.12 15.57 -25.95
CA SER A 256 5.65 15.56 -25.91
C SER A 256 5.10 14.13 -26.00
N ALA A 257 3.78 13.97 -25.87
CA ALA A 257 3.12 12.67 -25.95
C ALA A 257 3.45 11.95 -27.27
N LEU A 258 3.79 10.66 -27.18
CA LEU A 258 3.99 9.73 -28.29
C LEU A 258 4.85 10.34 -29.42
N PRO A 259 6.09 10.78 -29.12
CA PRO A 259 6.89 11.50 -30.10
C PRO A 259 7.21 10.60 -31.29
N GLN A 260 7.17 11.19 -32.49
CA GLN A 260 7.51 10.50 -33.73
C GLN A 260 8.91 10.91 -34.17
N TYR A 261 9.75 9.93 -34.48
CA TYR A 261 11.13 10.17 -34.90
C TYR A 261 11.71 8.97 -35.63
N VAL A 262 12.81 9.22 -36.32
CA VAL A 262 13.71 8.18 -36.84
C VAL A 262 14.85 8.03 -35.83
N PRO A 263 15.09 6.83 -35.27
CA PRO A 263 16.18 6.63 -34.32
C PRO A 263 17.53 6.73 -35.05
N ALA A 264 18.42 7.62 -34.59
CA ALA A 264 19.78 7.72 -35.15
C ALA A 264 20.60 6.44 -34.86
N SER A 265 20.38 5.86 -33.68
CA SER A 265 20.82 4.53 -33.28
C SER A 265 19.71 3.92 -32.44
N PRO A 266 19.20 2.71 -32.75
CA PRO A 266 18.15 2.06 -31.98
C PRO A 266 18.49 1.97 -30.49
N GLY A 267 17.70 2.68 -29.69
CA GLY A 267 17.68 2.63 -28.25
C GLY A 267 16.82 1.47 -27.73
N SER A 268 16.99 1.16 -26.45
CA SER A 268 16.15 0.17 -25.77
C SER A 268 16.05 0.45 -24.27
N VAL A 269 15.01 -0.10 -23.66
CA VAL A 269 14.84 -0.17 -22.20
C VAL A 269 14.39 -1.58 -21.84
N TRP A 270 14.53 -1.97 -20.58
CA TRP A 270 13.91 -3.19 -20.08
C TRP A 270 12.60 -2.86 -19.36
N ILE A 271 11.61 -3.73 -19.52
CA ILE A 271 10.29 -3.64 -18.90
C ILE A 271 9.89 -4.95 -18.24
N TRP A 272 9.10 -4.88 -17.18
CA TRP A 272 8.58 -6.05 -16.46
C TRP A 272 7.32 -5.70 -15.65
N GLY A 273 6.44 -6.68 -15.44
CA GLY A 273 5.35 -6.60 -14.45
C GLY A 273 4.37 -5.45 -14.66
N ALA A 274 3.74 -5.37 -15.83
CA ALA A 274 2.70 -4.38 -16.09
C ALA A 274 1.41 -4.68 -15.32
N GLN A 275 0.75 -3.64 -14.82
CA GLN A 275 -0.48 -3.76 -14.04
C GLN A 275 -1.39 -2.57 -14.28
N ALA A 276 -2.63 -2.85 -14.70
CA ALA A 276 -3.67 -1.86 -14.93
C ALA A 276 -4.80 -2.09 -13.93
N GLU A 277 -5.16 -1.08 -13.12
CA GLU A 277 -6.09 -1.22 -12.00
C GLU A 277 -7.06 -0.03 -11.96
N ARG A 278 -8.35 -0.29 -11.68
CA ARG A 278 -9.30 0.77 -11.33
C ARG A 278 -9.07 1.19 -9.88
N ARG A 279 -7.99 1.92 -9.65
CA ARG A 279 -7.52 2.36 -8.34
C ARG A 279 -6.85 3.74 -8.48
N ASP A 280 -6.71 4.41 -7.36
CA ASP A 280 -6.04 5.71 -7.18
C ASP A 280 -4.53 5.62 -6.97
N GLY A 281 -3.93 4.48 -7.32
CA GLY A 281 -2.52 4.20 -7.15
C GLY A 281 -2.22 2.73 -7.46
N ALA A 282 -0.93 2.43 -7.64
CA ALA A 282 -0.49 1.07 -7.89
C ALA A 282 -0.55 0.25 -6.60
N SER A 283 -1.20 -0.91 -6.63
CA SER A 283 -1.19 -1.87 -5.51
C SER A 283 0.05 -2.74 -5.52
N SER A 284 0.17 -3.70 -4.58
CA SER A 284 1.12 -4.80 -4.77
C SER A 284 0.94 -5.49 -6.13
N TYR A 285 2.02 -6.08 -6.64
CA TYR A 285 1.97 -6.70 -7.95
C TYR A 285 1.02 -7.92 -7.96
N ILE A 286 0.21 -8.00 -9.00
CA ILE A 286 -0.74 -9.08 -9.27
C ILE A 286 -0.33 -9.66 -10.63
N PRO A 287 0.43 -10.78 -10.63
CA PRO A 287 0.86 -11.42 -11.87
C PRO A 287 -0.34 -11.98 -12.64
N THR A 288 -0.23 -11.98 -13.96
CA THR A 288 -1.26 -12.48 -14.88
C THR A 288 -0.62 -13.25 -16.03
N SER A 289 -1.25 -14.35 -16.40
CA SER A 289 -0.80 -15.24 -17.47
C SER A 289 -2.02 -15.81 -18.19
N GLY A 290 -2.38 -15.21 -19.32
CA GLY A 290 -3.53 -15.61 -20.15
C GLY A 290 -4.87 -15.00 -19.76
N THR A 291 -5.02 -14.46 -18.55
CA THR A 291 -6.27 -13.84 -18.07
C THR A 291 -6.01 -12.84 -16.95
N GLU A 292 -6.98 -11.95 -16.71
CA GLU A 292 -6.97 -11.05 -15.55
C GLU A 292 -6.93 -11.86 -14.24
N ALA A 293 -6.32 -11.27 -13.20
CA ALA A 293 -6.27 -11.87 -11.88
C ALA A 293 -6.66 -10.87 -10.81
N GLN A 294 -7.26 -11.39 -9.74
CA GLN A 294 -7.70 -10.64 -8.57
C GLN A 294 -6.82 -11.00 -7.36
N ARG A 295 -6.38 -9.99 -6.62
CA ARG A 295 -5.86 -10.13 -5.26
C ARG A 295 -6.99 -9.82 -4.27
N ALA A 296 -7.29 -10.75 -3.38
CA ALA A 296 -8.26 -10.58 -2.31
C ALA A 296 -7.79 -9.54 -1.29
N ALA A 297 -8.73 -8.97 -0.54
CA ALA A 297 -8.44 -7.99 0.50
C ALA A 297 -7.75 -8.65 1.71
N ASP A 298 -6.86 -7.91 2.39
CA ASP A 298 -6.15 -8.39 3.58
C ASP A 298 -6.98 -8.11 4.86
N ILE A 299 -7.35 -9.13 5.63
CA ILE A 299 -8.11 -8.92 6.88
C ILE A 299 -7.23 -9.28 8.06
N CYS A 300 -6.82 -8.27 8.84
CA CYS A 300 -6.05 -8.44 10.08
C CYS A 300 -6.87 -7.99 11.29
N THR A 301 -7.12 -8.89 12.23
CA THR A 301 -7.84 -8.60 13.48
C THR A 301 -7.22 -9.29 14.68
N THR A 302 -7.64 -8.94 15.88
CA THR A 302 -7.51 -9.84 17.02
C THR A 302 -8.30 -11.15 16.78
N PRO A 303 -7.86 -12.29 17.33
CA PRO A 303 -8.63 -13.53 17.31
C PRO A 303 -9.98 -13.34 18.02
N THR A 304 -11.01 -14.09 17.62
CA THR A 304 -12.33 -14.04 18.27
C THR A 304 -12.31 -14.54 19.72
N THR A 305 -11.26 -15.26 20.12
CA THR A 305 -11.03 -15.72 21.49
C THR A 305 -10.33 -14.69 22.37
N ALA A 306 -9.89 -13.56 21.81
CA ALA A 306 -9.21 -12.51 22.53
C ALA A 306 -10.23 -11.57 23.21
N ASP A 307 -10.60 -11.89 24.45
CA ASP A 307 -11.59 -11.13 25.23
C ASP A 307 -10.95 -10.04 26.12
N PHE A 308 -9.84 -9.45 25.67
CA PHE A 308 -9.15 -8.40 26.45
C PHE A 308 -9.63 -6.99 26.12
N VAL A 309 -10.36 -6.80 25.02
CA VAL A 309 -10.87 -5.47 24.64
C VAL A 309 -12.08 -5.17 25.52
N VAL A 310 -12.04 -4.04 26.22
CA VAL A 310 -13.13 -3.62 27.11
C VAL A 310 -13.74 -2.31 26.63
N ALA A 311 -15.06 -2.19 26.77
CA ALA A 311 -15.80 -1.02 26.34
C ALA A 311 -15.63 0.19 27.29
N SER A 312 -15.33 -0.05 28.58
CA SER A 312 -15.29 1.00 29.61
C SER A 312 -14.11 1.97 29.52
N GLY A 313 -13.06 1.60 28.78
CA GLY A 313 -11.93 2.47 28.55
C GLY A 313 -10.74 1.70 27.98
N GLY A 314 -9.92 2.38 27.18
CA GLY A 314 -8.79 1.75 26.55
C GLY A 314 -7.84 2.77 25.93
N THR A 315 -6.59 2.35 25.78
CA THR A 315 -5.56 3.12 25.09
C THR A 315 -4.98 2.28 23.96
N VAL A 316 -4.83 2.88 22.78
CA VAL A 316 -4.13 2.28 21.63
C VAL A 316 -3.01 3.20 21.20
N MET A 317 -1.83 2.64 21.03
CA MET A 317 -0.71 3.29 20.37
C MET A 317 -0.51 2.65 19.00
N MET A 318 -0.19 3.46 18.01
CA MET A 318 0.20 3.00 16.69
C MET A 318 1.43 3.73 16.19
N THR A 319 2.23 3.01 15.40
CA THR A 319 3.26 3.58 14.53
C THR A 319 3.03 3.07 13.12
N CYS A 320 2.94 3.97 12.16
CA CYS A 320 2.65 3.63 10.76
C CYS A 320 3.44 4.52 9.79
N VAL A 321 3.58 4.06 8.55
CA VAL A 321 4.14 4.82 7.43
C VAL A 321 3.05 4.99 6.39
N HIS A 322 2.74 6.23 6.04
CA HIS A 322 1.71 6.55 5.04
C HIS A 322 2.09 6.06 3.63
N PRO A 323 1.09 5.72 2.79
CA PRO A 323 1.35 5.27 1.43
C PRO A 323 2.09 6.30 0.59
N HIS A 324 2.82 5.81 -0.41
CA HIS A 324 3.46 6.61 -1.46
C HIS A 324 2.44 7.35 -2.38
N SER A 325 1.13 7.06 -2.27
CA SER A 325 0.09 7.65 -3.11
C SER A 325 -0.32 9.07 -2.68
N ILE A 326 -0.58 9.96 -3.66
CA ILE A 326 -1.01 11.35 -3.44
C ILE A 326 -2.44 11.43 -2.91
N GLN A 327 -3.27 10.40 -3.11
CA GLN A 327 -4.71 10.53 -2.89
C GLN A 327 -5.18 10.41 -1.43
N SER A 328 -4.30 10.06 -0.48
CA SER A 328 -4.60 10.34 0.92
C SER A 328 -4.80 11.84 1.19
N ILE A 329 -4.35 12.70 0.26
CA ILE A 329 -4.43 14.17 0.30
C ILE A 329 -5.49 14.71 -0.70
N SER A 330 -6.05 13.91 -1.62
CA SER A 330 -6.85 14.42 -2.77
C SER A 330 -8.34 14.01 -2.85
N GLY A 331 -8.96 13.50 -1.78
CA GLY A 331 -10.37 13.84 -1.53
C GLY A 331 -11.49 12.97 -2.13
N SER A 332 -11.24 11.74 -2.60
CA SER A 332 -12.37 10.83 -2.92
C SER A 332 -12.10 9.36 -2.60
N TYR A 333 -10.86 8.89 -2.72
CA TYR A 333 -10.49 7.48 -2.51
C TYR A 333 -9.63 7.35 -1.26
N ASN A 334 -9.86 6.33 -0.45
CA ASN A 334 -9.25 6.13 0.89
C ASN A 334 -9.61 7.20 1.95
N ALA A 335 -10.72 7.94 1.75
CA ALA A 335 -11.29 8.78 2.80
C ALA A 335 -11.42 7.97 4.09
N LEU A 336 -11.00 8.48 5.25
CA LEU A 336 -11.17 7.78 6.53
C LEU A 336 -10.43 6.42 6.60
N ALA A 337 -9.32 6.30 5.87
CA ALA A 337 -8.33 5.27 6.05
C ALA A 337 -7.93 5.16 7.53
N CYS A 338 -7.96 3.95 8.09
CA CYS A 338 -7.67 3.70 9.51
C CYS A 338 -6.53 2.69 9.62
N ALA A 339 -5.47 3.03 10.32
CA ALA A 339 -4.45 2.06 10.71
C ALA A 339 -4.98 1.12 11.80
N VAL A 340 -5.89 1.60 12.66
CA VAL A 340 -6.46 0.80 13.74
C VAL A 340 -7.90 1.21 14.08
N VAL A 341 -8.74 0.21 14.35
CA VAL A 341 -10.15 0.37 14.73
C VAL A 341 -10.48 -0.59 15.86
N LEU A 342 -11.15 -0.10 16.90
CA LEU A 342 -11.83 -0.91 17.91
C LEU A 342 -13.29 -1.09 17.47
N ASP A 343 -13.75 -2.32 17.32
CA ASP A 343 -15.11 -2.63 16.86
C ASP A 343 -15.65 -3.92 17.53
N ASN A 344 -16.86 -4.33 17.12
CA ASN A 344 -17.52 -5.57 17.58
C ASN A 344 -17.57 -6.69 16.53
N SER A 345 -17.60 -6.30 15.25
CA SER A 345 -17.70 -7.21 14.12
C SER A 345 -17.54 -6.44 12.79
N VAL A 346 -17.78 -7.10 11.66
CA VAL A 346 -17.94 -6.42 10.37
C VAL A 346 -19.23 -5.59 10.43
N ALA A 347 -19.10 -4.26 10.48
CA ALA A 347 -20.15 -3.25 10.66
C ALA A 347 -20.74 -3.12 12.09
N GLY A 348 -21.13 -1.90 12.47
CA GLY A 348 -21.66 -1.56 13.78
C GLY A 348 -20.86 -0.47 14.51
N ASP A 349 -21.10 -0.35 15.81
CA ASP A 349 -20.40 0.57 16.70
C ASP A 349 -18.90 0.34 16.68
N HIS A 350 -18.14 1.42 16.54
CA HIS A 350 -16.68 1.38 16.50
C HIS A 350 -16.08 2.71 16.94
N LEU A 351 -14.82 2.62 17.37
CA LEU A 351 -13.94 3.74 17.65
C LEU A 351 -12.70 3.60 16.78
N ARG A 352 -12.35 4.64 16.03
CA ARG A 352 -11.28 4.57 15.03
C ARG A 352 -10.31 5.73 15.17
N LEU A 353 -9.06 5.45 14.85
CA LEU A 353 -8.07 6.46 14.51
C LEU A 353 -7.96 6.51 12.99
N ALA A 354 -8.48 7.59 12.41
CA ALA A 354 -8.67 7.75 10.98
C ALA A 354 -7.93 8.98 10.44
N TYR A 355 -7.57 8.94 9.17
CA TYR A 355 -6.99 10.07 8.45
C TYR A 355 -8.04 10.74 7.54
N ARG A 356 -8.27 12.05 7.66
CA ARG A 356 -9.31 12.81 6.93
C ARG A 356 -8.80 13.49 5.65
N GLN A 357 -9.75 14.01 4.86
CA GLN A 357 -9.55 14.69 3.57
C GLN A 357 -9.59 16.23 3.63
N ILE A 358 -8.94 16.85 2.64
CA ILE A 358 -8.93 18.24 2.09
C ILE A 358 -9.59 19.40 2.86
N THR A 359 -10.86 19.34 3.27
CA THR A 359 -11.49 20.47 3.96
C THR A 359 -11.01 20.63 5.41
N ASN A 360 -10.47 19.57 6.00
CA ASN A 360 -9.83 19.56 7.33
C ASN A 360 -8.81 18.42 7.42
N ASN A 361 -7.67 18.59 6.74
CA ASN A 361 -6.59 17.63 6.48
C ASN A 361 -5.86 17.07 7.73
N ASN A 362 -6.63 16.62 8.71
CA ASN A 362 -6.22 16.22 10.03
C ASN A 362 -6.42 14.71 10.20
N GLY A 363 -5.69 14.10 11.12
CA GLY A 363 -6.14 12.86 11.73
C GLY A 363 -7.39 13.14 12.56
N GLN A 364 -8.18 12.10 12.82
CA GLN A 364 -9.25 12.18 13.79
C GLN A 364 -9.37 10.87 14.55
N ALA A 365 -9.65 10.97 15.84
CA ALA A 365 -10.30 9.88 16.53
C ALA A 365 -11.80 10.11 16.45
N GLN A 366 -12.50 9.28 15.69
CA GLN A 366 -13.92 9.48 15.41
C GLN A 366 -14.76 8.30 15.89
N TRP A 367 -15.89 8.65 16.47
CA TRP A 367 -16.95 7.72 16.77
C TRP A 367 -17.93 7.52 15.59
N ALA A 368 -18.41 6.29 15.38
CA ALA A 368 -19.49 5.90 14.46
C ALA A 368 -20.87 6.59 14.62
N THR A 369 -21.57 6.36 15.74
CA THR A 369 -22.79 7.02 16.24
C THR A 369 -22.67 8.53 16.48
N SER A 370 -23.66 9.27 15.99
CA SER A 370 -23.85 10.69 16.27
C SER A 370 -24.43 10.94 17.65
N ASP A 371 -24.34 12.18 18.14
CA ASP A 371 -25.13 12.63 19.29
C ASP A 371 -26.64 12.67 18.98
N ALA A 372 -27.44 13.06 19.97
CA ALA A 372 -28.90 13.18 19.84
C ALA A 372 -29.34 14.23 18.79
N ALA A 373 -28.44 15.11 18.34
CA ALA A 373 -28.67 16.09 17.28
C ALA A 373 -28.17 15.61 15.90
N GLY A 374 -27.68 14.37 15.79
CA GLY A 374 -27.16 13.83 14.53
C GLY A 374 -25.74 14.27 14.19
N VAL A 375 -25.01 14.90 15.12
CA VAL A 375 -23.63 15.37 14.92
C VAL A 375 -22.62 14.30 15.35
N SER A 376 -21.67 13.95 14.47
CA SER A 376 -20.59 13.05 14.83
C SER A 376 -19.60 13.74 15.78
N GLN A 377 -19.20 13.04 16.85
CA GLN A 377 -18.27 13.56 17.84
C GLN A 377 -16.86 13.02 17.59
N SER A 378 -16.05 13.83 16.90
CA SER A 378 -14.64 13.53 16.58
C SER A 378 -13.67 14.39 17.40
N LEU A 379 -12.58 13.78 17.85
CA LEU A 379 -11.38 14.51 18.26
C LEU A 379 -10.52 14.76 17.02
N GLU A 380 -10.42 16.01 16.60
CA GLU A 380 -9.59 16.42 15.46
C GLU A 380 -8.12 16.55 15.89
N ILE A 381 -7.20 16.01 15.08
CA ILE A 381 -5.77 15.89 15.37
C ILE A 381 -4.97 16.45 14.19
N TYR A 382 -4.63 17.73 14.26
CA TYR A 382 -4.04 18.47 13.14
C TYR A 382 -2.65 17.96 12.71
N SER A 383 -1.87 17.42 13.65
CA SER A 383 -0.52 16.91 13.39
C SER A 383 -0.50 15.59 12.62
N LEU A 384 -1.56 14.78 12.72
CA LEU A 384 -1.70 13.52 12.00
C LEU A 384 -2.25 13.72 10.58
N SER A 385 -1.73 14.72 9.87
CA SER A 385 -2.02 14.93 8.45
C SER A 385 -1.35 13.83 7.62
N PRO A 386 -2.01 13.21 6.63
CA PRO A 386 -1.35 12.21 5.78
C PRO A 386 -0.23 12.85 4.95
N VAL A 387 1.01 12.47 5.24
CA VAL A 387 2.20 12.88 4.48
C VAL A 387 2.85 11.64 3.92
N ARG A 388 3.05 11.60 2.59
CA ARG A 388 3.60 10.44 1.90
C ARG A 388 4.94 10.02 2.47
N ASP A 389 5.12 8.70 2.60
CA ASP A 389 6.34 8.07 3.08
C ASP A 389 6.81 8.58 4.46
N SER A 390 5.93 9.28 5.20
CA SER A 390 6.20 9.75 6.54
C SER A 390 5.78 8.71 7.55
N GLU A 391 6.66 8.49 8.52
CA GLU A 391 6.33 7.75 9.72
C GLU A 391 5.56 8.65 10.70
N GLN A 392 4.51 8.10 11.28
CA GLN A 392 3.69 8.77 12.28
C GLN A 392 3.37 7.81 13.41
N SER A 393 3.52 8.34 14.63
CA SER A 393 3.16 7.66 15.85
C SER A 393 2.13 8.48 16.61
N ALA A 394 1.18 7.79 17.24
CA ALA A 394 0.23 8.43 18.13
C ALA A 394 -0.29 7.44 19.15
N ILE A 395 -0.62 7.95 20.34
CA ILE A 395 -1.28 7.21 21.40
C ILE A 395 -2.62 7.86 21.73
N PHE A 396 -3.69 7.09 21.62
CA PHE A 396 -5.07 7.51 21.74
C PHE A 396 -5.75 6.76 22.88
N SER A 397 -6.48 7.49 23.74
CA SER A 397 -7.16 6.97 24.92
C SER A 397 -8.62 7.42 24.95
N PHE A 398 -9.50 6.55 25.44
CA PHE A 398 -10.90 6.84 25.70
C PHE A 398 -11.34 6.29 27.06
N ASP A 399 -12.26 6.97 27.73
CA ASP A 399 -12.82 6.58 29.02
C ASP A 399 -14.33 6.84 29.06
N THR A 400 -15.13 5.80 29.33
CA THR A 400 -16.60 5.92 29.38
C THR A 400 -17.10 6.58 30.66
N THR A 401 -16.27 6.60 31.71
CA THR A 401 -16.63 7.20 33.00
C THR A 401 -16.57 8.72 32.91
N SER A 402 -15.47 9.26 32.37
CA SER A 402 -15.30 10.69 32.14
C SER A 402 -15.85 11.19 30.80
N LEU A 403 -16.26 10.28 29.92
CA LEU A 403 -16.70 10.57 28.54
C LEU A 403 -15.69 11.48 27.82
N ASN A 404 -14.42 11.10 27.89
CA ASN A 404 -13.33 11.91 27.36
C ASN A 404 -12.45 11.11 26.40
N LEU A 405 -12.04 11.77 25.33
CA LEU A 405 -11.06 11.31 24.36
C LEU A 405 -9.77 12.11 24.53
N LYS A 406 -8.63 11.43 24.50
CA LYS A 406 -7.30 12.05 24.54
C LYS A 406 -6.39 11.45 23.48
N LEU A 407 -5.53 12.28 22.91
CA LEU A 407 -4.44 11.82 22.05
C LEU A 407 -3.17 12.61 22.31
N PHE A 408 -2.05 11.91 22.27
CA PHE A 408 -0.72 12.48 22.22
C PHE A 408 0.01 11.96 20.98
N ASP A 409 0.59 12.87 20.19
CA ASP A 409 1.31 12.55 18.94
C ASP A 409 2.84 12.48 19.12
N GLY A 410 3.32 12.58 20.37
CA GLY A 410 4.75 12.72 20.72
C GLY A 410 5.21 14.15 20.95
N PHE A 411 4.40 15.16 20.61
CA PHE A 411 4.69 16.59 20.76
C PHE A 411 3.50 17.40 21.30
N ASN A 412 2.30 17.22 20.74
CA ASN A 412 1.08 17.94 21.02
C ASN A 412 0.04 17.04 21.70
N TRP A 413 -0.71 17.65 22.61
CA TRP A 413 -1.86 17.05 23.26
C TRP A 413 -3.17 17.52 22.64
N TYR A 414 -4.09 16.58 22.42
CA TYR A 414 -5.45 16.84 21.97
C TYR A 414 -6.44 16.16 22.92
N SER A 415 -7.56 16.82 23.21
CA SER A 415 -8.64 16.21 23.99
C SER A 415 -10.02 16.74 23.62
N ARG A 416 -11.05 15.93 23.87
CA ARG A 416 -12.45 16.31 23.67
C ARG A 416 -13.35 15.54 24.63
N SER A 417 -14.26 16.26 25.28
CA SER A 417 -15.39 15.63 25.97
C SER A 417 -16.50 15.27 24.97
N VAL A 418 -17.10 14.11 25.16
CA VAL A 418 -18.17 13.56 24.32
C VAL A 418 -19.42 13.27 25.15
N THR A 419 -20.57 13.06 24.51
CA THR A 419 -21.84 12.84 25.25
C THR A 419 -22.16 11.36 25.52
N ALA A 420 -21.42 10.42 24.92
CA ALA A 420 -21.55 8.99 25.12
C ALA A 420 -20.22 8.30 24.77
N LEU A 421 -20.09 6.97 24.94
CA LEU A 421 -19.06 6.09 24.33
C LEU A 421 -19.71 4.73 23.95
N PRO A 422 -19.19 3.96 22.95
CA PRO A 422 -19.86 2.76 22.48
C PRO A 422 -20.04 1.75 23.61
N PRO A 423 -21.24 1.14 23.78
CA PRO A 423 -21.51 0.29 24.93
C PRO A 423 -20.81 -1.08 24.85
N VAL A 424 -20.37 -1.50 23.65
CA VAL A 424 -19.69 -2.77 23.43
C VAL A 424 -18.56 -2.53 22.42
N LEU A 425 -17.35 -2.97 22.76
CA LEU A 425 -16.18 -3.09 21.88
C LEU A 425 -15.49 -4.39 22.31
N ASN A 426 -15.13 -5.26 21.36
CA ASN A 426 -14.51 -6.56 21.69
C ASN A 426 -13.41 -7.01 20.73
N ARG A 427 -13.13 -6.21 19.69
CA ARG A 427 -12.19 -6.59 18.63
C ARG A 427 -11.35 -5.40 18.19
N LEU A 428 -10.11 -5.69 17.82
CA LEU A 428 -9.20 -4.75 17.20
C LEU A 428 -9.02 -5.15 15.73
N ALA A 429 -9.37 -4.25 14.80
CA ALA A 429 -9.11 -4.39 13.37
C ALA A 429 -7.94 -3.49 12.97
N ILE A 430 -7.03 -4.04 12.17
CA ILE A 430 -5.76 -3.39 11.80
C ILE A 430 -5.74 -3.16 10.29
N GLY A 431 -5.49 -1.91 9.89
CA GLY A 431 -5.29 -1.50 8.49
C GLY A 431 -6.53 -1.27 7.64
N ARG A 432 -7.73 -1.39 8.23
CA ARG A 432 -8.99 -1.08 7.57
C ARG A 432 -10.09 -0.65 8.54
N SER A 433 -11.12 0.00 7.98
CA SER A 433 -12.43 0.18 8.62
C SER A 433 -13.53 -0.59 7.85
N TYR A 434 -14.68 -0.80 8.48
CA TYR A 434 -15.85 -1.46 7.90
C TYR A 434 -16.99 -0.49 7.52
N ILE A 435 -16.74 0.82 7.56
CA ILE A 435 -17.75 1.82 7.19
C ILE A 435 -18.07 1.80 5.69
N GLY A 436 -17.08 1.46 4.88
CA GLY A 436 -17.20 1.43 3.44
C GLY A 436 -16.14 0.52 2.81
N PRO A 437 -16.34 0.14 1.54
CA PRO A 437 -15.46 -0.80 0.85
C PRO A 437 -14.04 -0.25 0.62
N GLU A 438 -13.86 1.06 0.70
CA GLU A 438 -12.61 1.77 0.35
C GLU A 438 -11.82 2.31 1.55
N ASN A 439 -12.26 2.07 2.79
CA ASN A 439 -11.57 2.61 3.97
C ASN A 439 -10.38 1.73 4.39
N TRP A 440 -9.30 1.80 3.62
CA TRP A 440 -8.07 1.04 3.84
C TRP A 440 -6.90 1.97 4.10
N PHE A 441 -6.01 1.59 5.02
CA PHE A 441 -4.84 2.42 5.33
C PHE A 441 -3.90 2.56 4.13
N ASN A 442 -3.71 1.47 3.37
CA ASN A 442 -2.88 1.38 2.17
C ASN A 442 -1.39 1.76 2.34
N GLY A 443 -0.95 2.14 3.55
CA GLY A 443 0.44 2.25 3.95
C GLY A 443 0.95 1.01 4.69
N HIS A 444 1.93 1.23 5.57
CA HIS A 444 2.55 0.18 6.37
C HIS A 444 2.33 0.44 7.86
N ILE A 445 1.98 -0.59 8.62
CA ILE A 445 1.78 -0.50 10.07
C ILE A 445 2.97 -1.19 10.74
N LYS A 446 3.78 -0.41 11.45
CA LYS A 446 4.99 -0.90 12.13
C LYS A 446 4.66 -1.53 13.46
N GLU A 447 3.82 -0.87 14.23
CA GLU A 447 3.57 -1.26 15.61
C GLU A 447 2.15 -0.89 16.04
N ILE A 448 1.54 -1.76 16.83
CA ILE A 448 0.29 -1.51 17.56
C ILE A 448 0.46 -2.00 19.01
N VAL A 449 0.11 -1.16 19.98
CA VAL A 449 0.03 -1.54 21.39
C VAL A 449 -1.34 -1.19 21.93
N TYR A 450 -1.95 -2.09 22.69
CA TYR A 450 -3.27 -1.86 23.29
C TYR A 450 -3.26 -2.13 24.79
N TRP A 451 -3.84 -1.20 25.54
CA TRP A 451 -4.14 -1.30 26.97
C TRP A 451 -5.66 -1.34 27.15
N PRO A 452 -6.19 -2.31 27.91
CA PRO A 452 -7.62 -2.42 28.21
C PRO A 452 -8.04 -1.49 29.35
N THR A 453 -7.40 -0.32 29.43
CA THR A 453 -7.61 0.71 30.45
C THR A 453 -7.28 2.06 29.84
N ALA A 454 -7.98 3.11 30.26
CA ALA A 454 -7.62 4.48 29.92
C ALA A 454 -6.36 4.89 30.69
N LEU A 455 -5.23 5.03 29.99
CA LEU A 455 -3.97 5.48 30.59
C LEU A 455 -4.01 6.96 31.00
N SER A 456 -3.23 7.32 32.02
CA SER A 456 -2.97 8.71 32.41
C SER A 456 -2.12 9.45 31.35
N THR A 457 -2.10 10.78 31.44
CA THR A 457 -1.25 11.63 30.59
C THR A 457 0.23 11.24 30.69
N GLU A 458 0.73 11.04 31.92
CA GLU A 458 2.12 10.66 32.17
C GLU A 458 2.43 9.25 31.65
N GLU A 459 1.48 8.32 31.79
CA GLU A 459 1.62 6.95 31.25
C GLU A 459 1.66 6.95 29.72
N MET A 460 0.86 7.80 29.07
CA MET A 460 0.84 7.93 27.62
C MET A 460 2.14 8.56 27.06
N GLU A 461 2.62 9.65 27.67
CA GLU A 461 3.90 10.26 27.34
C GLU A 461 5.05 9.26 27.49
N LYS A 462 5.05 8.54 28.62
CA LYS A 462 6.03 7.51 28.91
C LYS A 462 5.98 6.38 27.87
N ALA A 463 4.79 5.88 27.54
CA ALA A 463 4.61 4.79 26.59
C ALA A 463 5.13 5.12 25.19
N ILE A 464 4.84 6.32 24.67
CA ILE A 464 5.28 6.71 23.32
C ILE A 464 6.78 7.10 23.29
N SER A 465 7.37 7.51 24.42
CA SER A 465 8.78 7.94 24.49
C SER A 465 9.82 6.83 24.56
N TYR A 466 9.43 5.59 24.88
CA TYR A 466 10.35 4.46 25.04
C TYR A 466 10.66 3.71 23.73
N LEU A 467 10.17 4.22 22.61
CA LEU A 467 10.22 3.64 21.28
C LEU A 467 10.75 4.70 20.31
#